data_AF-A0A6J7J2G5-F1
#
_entry.id   AF-A0A6J7J2G5-F1
#
_cell.length_a   1.000
_cell.length_b   1.000
_cell.length_c   1.000
_cell.angle_alpha   90.00
_cell.angle_beta   90.00
_cell.angle_gamma   90.00
#
_symmetry.space_group_name_H-M   'P 1'
#
loop_
_entity.id
_entity.type
_entity.pdbx_description
1 polymer ?
#
loop_
_entity_poly.entity_id
_entity_poly.type
_entity_poly.pdbx_seq_one_letter_code
_entity_poly.pdbx_strand_id
1 'polypeptide(L)'
;MRDLELLGGGTLLVEAQRAFEITFRHSPIGQGLLSRTGRWLRVNGALAELLGRPEEELVGAEAVDAMHPEDRAEERERLIGLVEGAEDHYVVGTRFLHVDGHVVRTHTRMTRIADEDGLTRGFVAQVVDAAAWRRFRAG
;
A
#
# COMPACT_ATOMS: atom_id res chain seq x y z
N MET A 1 29.18 -1.61 35.12
CA MET A 1 28.07 -2.48 34.65
C MET A 1 26.94 -1.65 34.07
N ARG A 2 27.19 -0.84 33.03
CA ARG A 2 26.17 0.00 32.37
C ARG A 2 26.48 0.11 30.87
N ASP A 3 26.63 -1.02 30.17
CA ASP A 3 26.93 -1.02 28.72
C ASP A 3 26.23 -2.13 27.92
N LEU A 4 25.30 -2.90 28.50
CA LEU A 4 24.72 -4.08 27.81
C LEU A 4 23.26 -3.95 27.33
N GLU A 5 22.54 -2.86 27.65
CA GLU A 5 21.12 -2.73 27.28
C GLU A 5 20.88 -2.03 25.93
N LEU A 6 21.89 -1.40 25.32
CA LEU A 6 21.74 -0.62 24.08
C LEU A 6 21.98 -1.43 22.79
N LEU A 7 22.44 -2.68 22.88
CA LEU A 7 22.74 -3.53 21.71
C LEU A 7 21.54 -4.38 21.24
N GLY A 8 20.51 -4.53 22.07
CA GLY A 8 19.30 -5.31 21.74
C GLY A 8 18.33 -4.57 20.81
N GLY A 9 18.11 -3.27 21.04
CA GLY A 9 17.17 -2.47 20.24
C GLY A 9 17.59 -2.26 18.79
N GLY A 10 18.89 -2.08 18.54
CA GLY A 10 19.43 -1.95 17.18
C GLY A 10 19.31 -3.26 16.38
N THR A 11 19.51 -4.40 17.02
CA THR A 11 19.41 -5.72 16.37
C THR A 11 17.96 -6.04 16.00
N LEU A 12 17.01 -5.82 16.91
CA LEU A 12 15.58 -6.04 16.66
C LEU A 12 15.04 -5.16 15.52
N LEU A 13 15.45 -3.89 15.48
CA LEU A 13 15.05 -2.98 14.40
C LEU A 13 15.57 -3.46 13.03
N VAL A 14 16.83 -3.92 12.98
CA VAL A 14 17.43 -4.47 11.75
C VAL A 14 16.69 -5.74 11.31
N GLU A 15 16.35 -6.63 12.24
CA GLU A 15 15.59 -7.85 11.95
C GLU A 15 14.18 -7.53 11.44
N ALA A 16 13.47 -6.61 12.10
CA ALA A 16 12.15 -6.15 11.69
C ALA A 16 12.19 -5.52 10.29
N GLN A 17 13.19 -4.68 10.00
CA GLN A 17 13.34 -4.08 8.69
C GLN A 17 13.67 -5.10 7.60
N ARG A 18 14.51 -6.10 7.89
CA ARG A 18 14.77 -7.20 6.95
C ARG A 18 13.52 -8.05 6.69
N ALA A 19 12.79 -8.39 7.75
CA ALA A 19 11.55 -9.15 7.62
C ALA A 19 10.51 -8.37 6.78
N PHE A 20 10.36 -7.07 7.05
CA PHE A 20 9.51 -6.20 6.22
C PHE A 20 9.97 -6.19 4.77
N GLU A 21 11.26 -5.99 4.49
CA GLU A 21 11.76 -5.94 3.12
C GLU A 21 11.51 -7.24 2.34
N ILE A 22 11.76 -8.39 2.97
CA ILE A 22 11.55 -9.71 2.37
C ILE A 22 10.06 -9.93 2.11
N THR A 23 9.21 -9.70 3.11
CA THR A 23 7.77 -9.93 2.99
C THR A 23 7.10 -8.97 2.02
N PHE A 24 7.51 -7.69 1.99
CA PHE A 24 7.01 -6.69 1.06
C PHE A 24 7.38 -7.05 -0.38
N ARG A 25 8.66 -7.36 -0.63
CA ARG A 25 9.19 -7.66 -1.96
C ARG A 25 8.64 -8.96 -2.54
N HIS A 26 8.51 -10.01 -1.73
CA HIS A 26 8.07 -11.34 -2.17
C HIS A 26 6.58 -11.60 -1.92
N SER A 27 5.81 -10.57 -1.58
CA SER A 27 4.36 -10.71 -1.41
C SER A 27 3.70 -11.13 -2.73
N PRO A 28 2.77 -12.10 -2.71
CA PRO A 28 2.03 -12.52 -3.91
C PRO A 28 0.93 -11.52 -4.31
N ILE A 29 0.69 -10.49 -3.50
CA ILE A 29 -0.29 -9.44 -3.77
C ILE A 29 0.40 -8.10 -3.93
N GLY A 30 -0.24 -7.21 -4.68
CA GLY A 30 0.22 -5.85 -4.82
C GLY A 30 0.24 -5.15 -3.48
N GLN A 31 1.36 -4.49 -3.15
CA GLN A 31 1.51 -3.69 -1.95
C GLN A 31 2.19 -2.37 -2.29
N GLY A 32 1.76 -1.32 -1.60
CA GLY A 32 2.44 -0.03 -1.67
C GLY A 32 2.33 0.74 -0.37
N LEU A 33 3.37 1.53 -0.09
CA LEU A 33 3.39 2.52 0.98
C LEU A 33 3.11 3.88 0.37
N LEU A 34 2.18 4.63 0.95
CA LEU A 34 1.81 5.95 0.51
C LEU A 34 2.18 6.98 1.57
N SER A 35 2.58 8.16 1.13
CA SER A 35 2.67 9.34 1.97
C SER A 35 1.29 9.78 2.43
N ARG A 36 1.22 10.63 3.46
CA ARG A 36 -0.02 11.28 3.90
C ARG A 36 -0.75 12.06 2.78
N THR A 37 -0.06 12.43 1.71
CA THR A 37 -0.66 13.11 0.55
C THR A 37 -1.16 12.16 -0.55
N GLY A 38 -1.08 10.84 -0.34
CA GLY A 38 -1.50 9.84 -1.31
C GLY A 38 -0.50 9.56 -2.43
N ARG A 39 0.74 10.02 -2.31
CA ARG A 39 1.84 9.67 -3.24
C ARG A 39 2.51 8.37 -2.85
N TRP A 40 2.84 7.52 -3.82
CA TRP A 40 3.61 6.30 -3.57
C TRP A 40 5.00 6.64 -3.05
N LEU A 41 5.36 6.06 -1.91
CA LEU A 41 6.72 6.08 -1.35
C LEU A 41 7.47 4.80 -1.71
N ARG A 42 6.74 3.68 -1.74
CA ARG A 42 7.24 2.36 -2.15
C ARG A 42 6.14 1.58 -2.83
N VAL A 43 6.53 0.74 -3.77
CA VAL A 43 5.67 -0.22 -4.47
C VAL A 43 6.43 -1.53 -4.54
N ASN A 44 5.76 -2.68 -4.43
CA ASN A 44 6.40 -3.97 -4.64
C ASN A 44 6.20 -4.47 -6.09
N GLY A 45 7.00 -5.47 -6.47
CA GLY A 45 6.95 -6.05 -7.81
C GLY A 45 5.56 -6.53 -8.23
N ALA A 46 4.78 -7.12 -7.32
CA ALA A 46 3.43 -7.59 -7.64
C ALA A 46 2.47 -6.44 -8.01
N LEU A 47 2.57 -5.26 -7.38
CA LEU A 47 1.76 -4.11 -7.74
C LEU A 47 2.27 -3.45 -9.03
N ALA A 48 3.59 -3.40 -9.22
CA ALA A 48 4.20 -2.93 -10.46
C ALA A 48 3.74 -3.78 -11.66
N GLU A 49 3.79 -5.11 -11.55
CA GLU A 49 3.28 -6.06 -12.53
C GLU A 49 1.77 -5.89 -12.76
N LEU A 50 0.98 -5.74 -11.70
CA LEU A 50 -0.47 -5.54 -11.79
C LEU A 50 -0.84 -4.27 -12.58
N LEU A 51 -0.03 -3.21 -12.49
CA LEU A 51 -0.24 -1.95 -13.22
C LEU A 51 0.50 -1.90 -14.57
N GLY A 52 1.38 -2.87 -14.84
CA GLY A 52 2.27 -2.89 -16.01
C GLY A 52 3.31 -1.77 -16.01
N ARG A 53 3.62 -1.19 -14.85
CA ARG A 53 4.54 -0.05 -14.73
C ARG A 53 5.68 -0.40 -13.78
N PRO A 54 6.94 -0.04 -14.11
CA PRO A 54 8.07 -0.31 -13.22
C PRO A 54 7.92 0.46 -11.89
N GLU A 55 8.49 -0.08 -10.81
CA GLU A 55 8.37 0.50 -9.46
C GLU A 55 8.84 1.98 -9.44
N GLU A 56 9.92 2.28 -10.17
CA GLU A 56 10.55 3.60 -10.24
C GLU A 56 9.65 4.66 -10.87
N GLU A 57 8.74 4.27 -11.76
CA GLU A 57 7.76 5.16 -12.38
C GLU A 57 6.54 5.43 -11.50
N LEU A 58 6.27 4.52 -10.56
CA LEU A 58 5.14 4.63 -9.63
C LEU A 58 5.53 5.47 -8.41
N VAL A 59 6.75 5.29 -7.89
CA VAL A 59 7.24 6.05 -6.75
C VAL A 59 7.23 7.57 -7.04
N GLY A 60 6.64 8.34 -6.13
CA GLY A 60 6.43 9.78 -6.23
C GLY A 60 5.15 10.20 -6.96
N ALA A 61 4.56 9.34 -7.80
CA ALA A 61 3.28 9.61 -8.46
C ALA A 61 2.11 9.56 -7.46
N GLU A 62 1.00 10.25 -7.78
CA GLU A 62 -0.22 10.14 -6.99
C GLU A 62 -0.89 8.79 -7.24
N ALA A 63 -1.28 8.07 -6.19
CA ALA A 63 -1.87 6.74 -6.32
C ALA A 63 -3.16 6.75 -7.15
N VAL A 64 -3.95 7.81 -7.00
CA VAL A 64 -5.20 7.99 -7.75
C VAL A 64 -4.99 8.21 -9.24
N ASP A 65 -3.79 8.58 -9.70
CA ASP A 65 -3.51 8.71 -11.14
C ASP A 65 -3.50 7.35 -11.85
N ALA A 66 -3.19 6.27 -11.12
CA ALA A 66 -3.30 4.91 -11.61
C ALA A 66 -4.74 4.38 -11.60
N MET A 67 -5.70 5.10 -11.00
CA MET A 67 -7.09 4.70 -10.92
C MET A 67 -7.92 5.23 -12.08
N HIS A 68 -9.03 4.54 -12.36
CA HIS A 68 -10.05 4.99 -13.30
C HIS A 68 -10.56 6.40 -12.89
N PRO A 69 -10.70 7.36 -13.83
CA PRO A 69 -11.01 8.75 -13.50
C PRO A 69 -12.26 8.95 -12.63
N GLU A 70 -13.29 8.14 -12.86
CA GLU A 70 -14.54 8.17 -12.08
C GLU A 70 -14.35 7.81 -10.60
N ASP A 71 -13.33 7.01 -10.27
CA ASP A 71 -13.10 6.52 -8.90
C ASP A 71 -12.21 7.49 -8.09
N ARG A 72 -11.53 8.44 -8.76
CA ARG A 72 -10.50 9.27 -8.13
C ARG A 72 -11.05 10.22 -7.08
N ALA A 73 -12.23 10.79 -7.31
CA ALA A 73 -12.83 11.75 -6.39
C ALA A 73 -13.22 11.07 -5.07
N GLU A 74 -13.92 9.94 -5.16
CA GLU A 74 -14.32 9.15 -3.99
C GLU A 74 -13.11 8.62 -3.21
N GLU A 75 -12.05 8.18 -3.90
CA GLU A 75 -10.84 7.74 -3.22
C GLU A 75 -10.12 8.88 -2.47
N ARG A 76 -10.08 10.09 -3.04
CA ARG A 76 -9.52 11.26 -2.32
C ARG A 76 -10.30 11.55 -1.04
N GLU A 77 -11.63 11.42 -1.08
CA GLU A 77 -12.48 11.62 0.10
C GLU A 77 -12.22 10.57 1.18
N ARG A 78 -12.06 9.29 0.81
CA ARG A 78 -11.67 8.23 1.76
C ARG A 78 -10.28 8.48 2.37
N LEU A 79 -9.32 8.91 1.55
CA LEU A 79 -7.99 9.26 2.06
C LEU A 79 -8.05 10.41 3.06
N ILE A 80 -8.90 11.42 2.84
CA ILE A 80 -9.13 12.50 3.82
C ILE A 80 -9.66 11.93 5.13
N GLY A 81 -10.64 11.03 5.11
CA GLY A 81 -11.16 10.37 6.31
C GLY A 81 -10.07 9.62 7.10
N LEU A 82 -9.14 8.94 6.41
CA LEU A 82 -7.98 8.32 7.06
C LEU A 82 -7.01 9.36 7.62
N VAL A 83 -6.77 10.47 6.92
CA VAL A 83 -5.90 11.56 7.43
C VAL A 83 -6.46 12.15 8.71
N GLU A 84 -7.76 12.43 8.75
CA GLU A 84 -8.48 13.03 9.89
C GLU A 84 -8.65 12.08 11.07
N GLY A 85 -8.36 10.80 10.87
CA GLY A 85 -8.41 9.81 11.91
C GLY A 85 -9.78 9.17 12.13
N ALA A 86 -10.78 9.48 11.28
CA ALA A 86 -12.15 8.99 11.39
C ALA A 86 -12.23 7.45 11.28
N GLU A 87 -11.35 6.85 10.48
CA GLU A 87 -11.22 5.41 10.31
C GLU A 87 -9.75 4.99 10.28
N ASP A 88 -9.45 3.78 10.77
CA ASP A 88 -8.09 3.20 10.70
C ASP A 88 -7.83 2.52 9.35
N HIS A 89 -8.87 2.10 8.64
CA HIS A 89 -8.76 1.40 7.37
C HIS A 89 -10.10 1.35 6.64
N TYR A 90 -10.06 1.11 5.32
CA TYR A 90 -11.22 0.73 4.52
C TYR A 90 -10.86 -0.37 3.51
N VAL A 91 -11.88 -1.03 2.98
CA VAL A 91 -11.77 -2.00 1.88
C VAL A 91 -12.73 -1.60 0.77
N VAL A 92 -12.24 -1.58 -0.47
CA VAL A 92 -13.04 -1.17 -1.62
C VAL A 92 -12.67 -1.92 -2.90
N GLY A 93 -13.67 -2.17 -3.74
CA GLY A 93 -13.44 -2.57 -5.13
C GLY A 93 -12.89 -1.39 -5.95
N THR A 94 -11.65 -1.49 -6.43
CA THR A 94 -10.99 -0.43 -7.18
C THR A 94 -10.78 -0.82 -8.65
N ARG A 95 -10.94 0.15 -9.57
CA ARG A 95 -10.55 0.00 -10.98
C ARG A 95 -9.22 0.71 -11.21
N PHE A 96 -8.14 -0.04 -11.35
CA PHE A 96 -6.86 0.50 -11.82
C PHE A 96 -6.81 0.51 -13.35
N LEU A 97 -6.01 1.41 -13.91
CA LEU A 97 -5.65 1.48 -15.32
C LEU A 97 -4.26 0.88 -15.50
N HIS A 98 -4.18 -0.20 -16.27
CA HIS A 98 -2.91 -0.77 -16.70
C HIS A 98 -2.24 0.17 -17.72
N VAL A 99 -0.90 0.11 -17.85
CA VAL A 99 -0.16 0.90 -18.84
C VAL A 99 -0.66 0.69 -20.28
N ASP A 100 -1.12 -0.52 -20.59
CA ASP A 100 -1.70 -0.90 -21.89
C ASP A 100 -3.14 -0.36 -22.11
N GLY A 101 -3.68 0.40 -21.16
CA GLY A 101 -4.97 1.10 -21.27
C GLY A 101 -6.20 0.29 -20.87
N HIS A 102 -6.05 -0.98 -20.46
CA HIS A 102 -7.16 -1.78 -19.97
C HIS A 102 -7.40 -1.60 -18.46
N VAL A 103 -8.61 -1.91 -18.00
CA VAL A 103 -8.99 -1.81 -16.58
C VAL A 103 -8.68 -3.11 -15.84
N VAL A 104 -7.95 -3.00 -14.73
CA VAL A 104 -7.72 -4.08 -13.77
C VAL A 104 -8.63 -3.89 -12.56
N ARG A 105 -9.55 -4.84 -12.34
CA ARG A 105 -10.46 -4.81 -11.19
C ARG A 105 -9.80 -5.45 -9.98
N THR A 106 -9.77 -4.74 -8.88
CA THR A 106 -9.08 -5.16 -7.66
C THR A 106 -9.95 -4.98 -6.43
N HIS A 107 -9.58 -5.66 -5.34
CA HIS A 107 -9.97 -5.28 -3.99
C HIS A 107 -8.77 -4.66 -3.31
N THR A 108 -8.93 -3.42 -2.87
CA THR A 108 -7.89 -2.65 -2.19
C THR A 108 -8.26 -2.48 -0.73
N ARG A 109 -7.37 -2.89 0.17
CA ARG A 109 -7.41 -2.52 1.57
C ARG A 109 -6.41 -1.39 1.80
N MET A 110 -6.89 -0.25 2.26
CA MET A 110 -6.05 0.88 2.68
C MET A 110 -6.02 0.92 4.20
N THR A 111 -4.83 0.98 4.80
CA THR A 111 -4.66 1.05 6.26
C THR A 111 -3.81 2.25 6.64
N ARG A 112 -4.29 3.01 7.63
CA ARG A 112 -3.61 4.17 8.19
C ARG A 112 -2.38 3.76 8.98
N ILE A 113 -1.27 4.46 8.78
CA ILE A 113 -0.12 4.44 9.68
C ILE A 113 -0.15 5.75 10.46
N ALA A 114 -0.31 5.66 11.77
CA ALA A 114 -0.24 6.79 12.68
C ALA A 114 0.96 6.66 13.63
N ASP A 115 1.40 7.78 14.19
CA ASP A 115 2.38 7.79 15.28
C ASP A 115 1.71 7.71 16.66
N GLU A 116 2.53 7.84 17.71
CA GLU A 116 2.09 7.79 19.12
C GLU A 116 1.13 8.94 19.49
N ASP A 117 1.19 10.07 18.78
CA ASP A 117 0.31 11.22 18.95
C ASP A 117 -1.01 11.08 18.16
N GLY A 118 -1.18 9.95 17.45
CA GLY A 118 -2.35 9.69 16.59
C GLY A 118 -2.30 10.42 15.25
N LEU A 119 -1.19 11.07 14.91
CA LEU A 119 -1.05 11.77 13.63
C LEU A 119 -0.76 10.78 12.52
N THR A 120 -1.60 10.79 11.49
CA THR A 120 -1.38 10.02 10.27
C THR A 120 -0.04 10.40 9.63
N ARG A 121 0.82 9.41 9.40
CA ARG A 121 2.12 9.53 8.72
C ARG A 121 2.07 9.02 7.28
N GLY A 122 1.15 8.12 6.97
CA GLY A 122 0.96 7.57 5.65
C GLY A 122 -0.03 6.42 5.64
N PHE A 123 0.02 5.62 4.59
CA PHE A 123 -0.91 4.52 4.40
C PHE A 123 -0.23 3.30 3.80
N VAL A 124 -0.73 2.11 4.11
CA VAL A 124 -0.39 0.87 3.40
C VAL A 124 -1.57 0.47 2.53
N ALA A 125 -1.33 0.31 1.23
CA ALA A 125 -2.27 -0.30 0.31
C ALA A 125 -1.92 -1.78 0.11
N GLN A 126 -2.92 -2.64 0.21
CA GLN A 126 -2.85 -4.04 -0.19
C GLN A 126 -3.89 -4.25 -1.29
N VAL A 127 -3.42 -4.60 -2.48
CA VAL A 127 -4.20 -4.63 -3.72
C VAL A 127 -4.21 -6.06 -4.23
N VAL A 128 -5.41 -6.64 -4.34
CA VAL A 128 -5.55 -7.98 -4.91
C VAL A 128 -6.45 -7.94 -6.13
N ASP A 129 -6.00 -8.55 -7.22
CA ASP A 129 -6.82 -8.76 -8.40
C ASP A 129 -8.09 -9.57 -8.05
N ALA A 130 -9.25 -9.00 -8.38
CA ALA A 130 -10.55 -9.61 -8.13
C ALA A 130 -10.81 -10.85 -9.02
N ALA A 131 -10.15 -10.97 -10.17
CA ALA A 131 -10.18 -12.15 -11.02
C ALA A 131 -9.38 -13.31 -10.41
N ALA A 132 -8.24 -13.01 -9.76
CA ALA A 132 -7.44 -14.01 -9.06
C ALA A 132 -8.17 -14.57 -7.82
N TRP A 133 -8.89 -13.72 -7.07
CA TRP A 133 -9.68 -14.13 -5.89
C TRP A 133 -10.78 -15.16 -6.18
N ARG A 134 -11.40 -15.12 -7.36
CA ARG A 134 -12.49 -16.04 -7.71
C ARG A 134 -12.02 -17.50 -7.86
N ARG A 135 -10.75 -17.74 -8.20
CA ARG A 135 -10.19 -19.09 -8.34
C ARG A 135 -9.93 -19.78 -6.99
N PHE A 136 -9.76 -19.04 -5.90
CA PHE A 136 -9.48 -19.61 -4.58
C PHE A 136 -10.74 -19.98 -3.76
N ARG A 137 -11.93 -19.45 -4.11
CA ARG A 137 -13.19 -19.78 -3.40
C ARG A 137 -13.99 -20.94 -4.01
N ALA A 138 -13.56 -21.45 -5.16
CA ALA A 138 -14.26 -22.51 -5.90
C ALA A 138 -13.51 -23.85 -5.90
N GLY A 139 -12.54 -24.04 -5.00
CA GLY A 139 -11.80 -25.29 -4.79
C GLY A 139 -12.14 -25.92 -3.44
#